data_AF-Q30KS0-F1
#
_entry.id   AF-Q30KS0-F1
#
_cell.length_a   1.000
_cell.length_b   1.000
_cell.length_c   1.000
_cell.angle_alpha   90.00
_cell.angle_beta   90.00
_cell.angle_gamma   90.00
#
_symmetry.space_group_name_H-M   'P 1'
#
loop_
_entity.id
_entity.type
_entity.pdbx_description
1 polymer ?
#
loop_
_entity_poly.entity_id
_entity_poly.type
_entity_poly.pdbx_seq_one_letter_code
_entity_poly.pdbx_strand_id
1 'polypeptide(L)' 'MKSLLLVLVVLVLLSCVPPVRSGPNAYIRRVFSTCWRTKGVCKKSCGKSEEYHILCDITRLCCINKKYLPVQIGK' A
#
# COMPACT_ATOMS: atom_id res chain seq x y z
N MET A 1 31.72 32.11 13.28
CA MET A 1 31.72 31.68 11.86
C MET A 1 31.85 30.16 11.66
N LYS A 2 32.71 29.44 12.40
CA LYS A 2 32.86 27.97 12.28
C LYS A 2 31.58 27.16 12.57
N SER A 3 30.79 27.58 13.56
CA SER A 3 29.51 26.92 13.91
C SER A 3 28.47 27.02 12.79
N LEU A 4 28.42 28.17 12.10
CA LEU A 4 27.45 28.40 11.02
C LEU A 4 27.72 27.48 9.82
N LEU A 5 29.00 27.26 9.50
CA LEU A 5 29.43 26.32 8.46
C LEU A 5 29.08 24.88 8.82
N LEU A 6 29.23 24.48 10.09
CA LEU A 6 28.86 23.13 10.55
C LEU A 6 27.35 22.89 10.42
N VAL A 7 26.52 23.86 10.82
CA VAL A 7 25.06 23.77 10.66
C VAL A 7 24.69 23.62 9.19
N LEU A 8 25.34 24.37 8.30
CA LEU A 8 25.10 24.32 6.85
C LEU A 8 25.51 22.97 6.26
N VAL A 9 26.65 22.41 6.69
CA VAL A 9 27.09 21.06 6.30
C VAL A 9 26.10 20.00 6.77
N VAL A 10 25.60 20.09 8.01
CA VAL A 10 24.61 19.15 8.55
C VAL A 10 23.29 19.22 7.76
N LEU A 11 22.81 20.41 7.42
CA LEU A 11 21.61 20.60 6.60
C LEU A 11 21.78 20.04 5.17
N VAL A 12 22.96 20.22 4.57
CA VAL A 12 23.27 19.64 3.25
C VAL A 12 23.30 18.11 3.33
N LEU A 13 23.94 17.54 4.36
CA LEU A 13 23.96 16.09 4.55
C LEU A 13 22.55 15.51 4.76
N LEU A 14 21.69 16.18 5.55
CA LEU A 14 20.31 15.77 5.77
C LEU A 14 19.44 15.86 4.50
N SER A 15 19.69 16.83 3.61
CA SER A 15 19.00 16.92 2.32
C SER A 15 19.55 15.95 1.26
N CYS A 16 20.81 15.54 1.40
CA CYS A 16 21.44 14.49 0.58
C CYS A 16 21.03 13.07 0.99
N VAL A 17 20.34 12.86 2.12
CA VAL A 17 19.66 11.59 2.39
C VAL A 17 18.33 11.65 1.62
N PRO A 18 18.24 11.06 0.40
CA PRO A 18 16.97 11.04 -0.30
C PRO A 18 15.95 10.40 0.64
N PRO A 19 14.74 10.97 0.78
CA PRO A 19 13.68 10.35 1.56
C PRO A 19 13.42 8.99 0.93
N VAL A 20 14.02 7.97 1.53
CA VAL A 20 13.72 6.56 1.40
C VAL A 20 13.34 6.17 -0.04
N ARG A 21 14.32 6.16 -0.97
CA ARG A 21 14.13 5.51 -2.30
C ARG A 21 13.79 4.01 -2.19
N SER A 22 13.97 3.43 -1.01
CA SER A 22 13.49 2.11 -0.67
C SER A 22 11.99 2.20 -0.38
N GLY A 23 11.15 2.00 -1.41
CA GLY A 23 9.71 1.83 -1.20
C GLY A 23 9.40 0.83 -0.06
N PRO A 24 8.17 0.85 0.50
CA PRO A 24 7.81 0.05 1.67
C PRO A 24 8.33 -1.38 1.56
N ASN A 25 9.03 -1.84 2.61
CA ASN A 25 9.59 -3.18 2.71
C ASN A 25 8.57 -4.22 2.20
N ALA A 26 9.00 -5.26 1.47
CA ALA A 26 8.13 -6.23 0.83
C ALA A 26 7.05 -6.80 1.77
N TYR A 27 7.38 -6.94 3.06
CA TYR A 27 6.44 -7.32 4.11
C TYR A 27 5.32 -6.28 4.33
N ILE A 28 5.69 -5.01 4.48
CA ILE A 28 4.78 -3.88 4.63
C ILE A 28 3.91 -3.73 3.37
N ARG A 29 4.52 -3.84 2.19
CA ARG A 29 3.81 -3.79 0.90
C ARG A 29 2.77 -4.90 0.76
N ARG A 30 3.00 -6.08 1.34
CA ARG A 30 2.04 -7.18 1.34
C ARG A 30 0.80 -6.82 2.17
N VAL A 31 0.98 -6.24 3.36
CA VAL A 31 -0.14 -5.82 4.22
C VAL A 31 -0.99 -4.75 3.52
N PHE A 32 -0.35 -3.74 2.92
CA PHE A 32 -1.05 -2.70 2.15
C PHE A 32 -1.67 -3.19 0.84
N SER A 33 -1.28 -4.38 0.35
CA SER A 33 -1.92 -5.01 -0.82
C SER A 33 -3.13 -5.87 -0.48
N THR A 34 -3.54 -5.89 0.80
CA THR A 34 -4.76 -6.56 1.24
C THR A 34 -5.89 -5.56 1.44
N CYS A 35 -7.11 -6.03 1.24
CA CYS A 35 -8.33 -5.26 1.45
C CYS A 35 -9.34 -6.08 2.27
N TRP A 36 -10.47 -5.48 2.63
CA TRP A 36 -11.55 -6.17 3.35
C TRP A 36 -11.06 -6.89 4.63
N ARG A 37 -10.39 -6.15 5.53
CA ARG A 37 -9.78 -6.70 6.76
C ARG A 37 -8.93 -7.95 6.48
N THR A 38 -8.01 -7.83 5.53
CA THR A 38 -7.09 -8.90 5.08
C THR A 38 -7.75 -10.15 4.47
N LYS A 39 -9.06 -10.14 4.21
CA LYS A 39 -9.78 -11.26 3.55
C LYS A 39 -9.85 -11.10 2.03
N GLY A 40 -9.48 -9.94 1.51
CA GLY A 40 -9.39 -9.65 0.08
C GLY A 40 -7.96 -9.26 -0.32
N VAL A 41 -7.69 -9.35 -1.63
CA VAL A 41 -6.39 -9.02 -2.21
C VAL A 41 -6.58 -8.00 -3.34
N CYS A 42 -5.72 -6.99 -3.36
CA CYS A 42 -5.69 -5.99 -4.42
C CYS A 42 -5.00 -6.56 -5.67
N LYS A 43 -5.75 -6.75 -6.76
CA LYS A 43 -5.29 -7.32 -8.04
C LYS A 43 -5.72 -6.45 -9.20
N LYS A 44 -5.13 -6.62 -10.40
CA LYS A 44 -5.57 -5.88 -11.60
C LYS A 44 -6.95 -6.32 -12.11
N SER A 45 -7.33 -7.56 -11.85
CA SER A 45 -8.62 -8.15 -12.22
C SER A 45 -8.97 -9.25 -11.22
N CYS A 46 -10.25 -9.44 -10.95
CA CYS A 46 -10.75 -10.47 -10.04
C CYS A 46 -11.00 -11.79 -10.79
N GLY A 47 -10.71 -12.91 -10.14
CA GLY A 47 -11.01 -14.23 -10.70
C GLY A 47 -12.50 -14.57 -10.67
N LYS A 48 -12.90 -15.66 -11.34
CA LYS A 48 -14.32 -16.11 -11.41
C LYS A 48 -14.95 -16.42 -10.04
N SER A 49 -14.15 -16.84 -9.07
CA SER A 49 -14.57 -17.17 -7.69
C SER A 49 -14.42 -15.99 -6.72
N GLU A 50 -14.00 -14.83 -7.22
CA GLU A 50 -13.82 -13.61 -6.45
C GLU A 50 -14.88 -12.59 -6.88
N GLU A 51 -15.39 -11.84 -5.91
CA GLU A 51 -16.28 -10.71 -6.15
C GLU A 51 -15.46 -9.42 -6.09
N TYR A 52 -15.78 -8.49 -6.98
CA TYR A 52 -15.29 -7.12 -6.90
C TYR A 52 -16.00 -6.38 -5.76
N HIS A 53 -15.25 -5.63 -4.96
CA HIS A 53 -15.81 -4.83 -3.88
C HIS A 53 -15.50 -3.33 -3.98
N ILE A 54 -14.22 -2.96 -4.15
CA ILE A 54 -13.78 -1.55 -4.22
C ILE A 54 -12.46 -1.45 -5.00
N LEU A 55 -12.08 -0.26 -5.45
CA LEU A 55 -10.74 0.01 -5.97
C LEU A 55 -9.75 0.18 -4.81
N CYS A 56 -8.61 -0.51 -4.88
CA CYS A 56 -7.50 -0.30 -3.95
C CYS A 56 -6.59 0.87 -4.37
N ASP A 57 -6.45 1.08 -5.68
CA ASP A 57 -5.64 2.12 -6.32
C ASP A 57 -6.22 2.41 -7.71
N ILE A 58 -5.59 3.30 -8.48
CA ILE A 58 -5.98 3.70 -9.84
C ILE A 58 -6.13 2.49 -10.79
N THR A 59 -5.33 1.43 -10.60
CA THR A 59 -5.28 0.26 -11.51
C THR A 59 -5.57 -1.07 -10.83
N ARG A 60 -5.91 -1.07 -9.53
CA ARG A 60 -6.06 -2.30 -8.74
C ARG A 60 -7.42 -2.34 -8.08
N LEU A 61 -8.07 -3.49 -8.20
CA LEU A 61 -9.36 -3.85 -7.66
C LEU A 61 -9.17 -4.71 -6.41
N CYS A 62 -9.97 -4.47 -5.39
CA CYS A 62 -10.13 -5.34 -4.24
C CYS A 62 -10.98 -6.54 -4.63
N CYS A 63 -10.36 -7.71 -4.65
CA CYS A 63 -11.00 -8.97 -4.99
C CYS A 63 -11.15 -9.83 -3.73
N ILE A 64 -12.38 -10.22 -3.40
CA ILE A 64 -12.71 -10.99 -2.20
C ILE A 64 -13.29 -12.33 -2.63
N ASN A 65 -12.83 -13.42 -2.02
CA ASN A 65 -13.42 -14.73 -2.30
C ASN A 65 -14.88 -14.78 -1.81
N LYS A 66 -15.80 -15.31 -2.62
CA LYS A 66 -17.23 -15.47 -2.30
C LYS A 66 -17.48 -16.14 -0.93
N LYS A 67 -16.57 -17.01 -0.47
CA LYS A 67 -16.63 -17.66 0.85
C LYS A 67 -16.55 -16.71 2.04
N TYR A 68 -15.95 -15.53 1.87
CA TYR A 68 -15.77 -14.54 2.94
C TYR A 68 -16.80 -13.41 2.89
N LEU A 69 -17.61 -13.38 1.85
CA LEU A 69 -18.71 -12.44 1.73
C LEU A 69 -19.90 -12.98 2.54
N PRO A 70 -20.61 -12.12 3.26
CA PRO A 70 -21.87 -12.52 3.87
C PRO A 70 -22.82 -12.99 2.77
N VAL A 71 -23.55 -14.07 3.03
CA VAL A 71 -24.61 -14.55 2.13
C VAL A 71 -25.61 -13.40 1.96
N GLN A 72 -25.70 -12.83 0.76
CA GLN A 72 -26.71 -11.84 0.46
C GLN A 72 -28.05 -12.56 0.36
N ILE A 73 -28.78 -12.61 1.46
CA ILE A 73 -30.17 -13.05 1.52
C ILE A 73 -31.00 -11.83 1.07
N GLY A 74 -31.28 -11.74 -0.22
CA GLY A 74 -32.13 -10.68 -0.76
C GLY A 74 -31.75 -10.30 -2.18
N LYS A 75 -32.42 -10.93 -3.14
CA LYS A 75 -32.63 -10.38 -4.48
C LYS A 75 -34.06 -10.64 -4.88
#